data_AF-A0A847HRT4-F1
#
_entry.id   AF-A0A847HRT4-F1
#
_cell.length_a   1.000
_cell.length_b   1.000
_cell.length_c   1.000
_cell.angle_alpha   90.00
_cell.angle_beta   90.00
_cell.angle_gamma   90.00
#
_symmetry.space_group_name_H-M   'P 1'
#
loop_
_entity.id
_entity.type
_entity.pdbx_description
1 polymer ?
#
loop_
_entity_poly.entity_id
_entity_poly.type
_entity_poly.pdbx_seq_one_letter_code
_entity_poly.pdbx_strand_id
1 'polypeptide(L)'
;MLGTPNLNPNRFLATALALLALLALLAGAAFAQGTEAAQAPAVDAGARADAAVEAWLAQEPLAFDQLATLDAEQLCREIPALLTNAAPPPGTQVRLDDRLEQPSDDPELRVFTYAAVRPGDQLDVVEVRLRERGADADVDPWTVEYVGFRSTLELSGVRAWLQTPVAAWTFVAFTLLVVMQLATRASTLRRWLAAGRATIREHRRLVIVTLALLYGVFALGAYFGSTLPDTCEQAIVDLVTSAVTTVGATEAYGSGNVARAAVTTFYQNYVVVTVSVTFALAALLGVPAYLFAALSFFTQAVPFGLLGGSGPLELVIVLVLLVLELTAYFLVVAGGGMLLATLFGRGENRFYRAYRKLLLMLPIAGLLLLVAAWYEAAVLVLLG
;
A
#
# COMPACT_ATOMS: atom_id res chain seq x y z
N MET A 1 -42.22 -52.08 15.66
CA MET A 1 -42.68 -51.22 14.55
C MET A 1 -42.88 -49.82 15.12
N LEU A 2 -41.92 -48.92 14.93
CA LEU A 2 -42.05 -47.50 15.26
C LEU A 2 -41.58 -46.73 14.03
N GLY A 3 -42.51 -46.04 13.39
CA GLY A 3 -42.32 -45.33 12.13
C GLY A 3 -41.57 -44.02 12.32
N THR A 4 -40.70 -43.71 11.36
CA THR A 4 -40.01 -42.43 11.22
C THR A 4 -41.00 -41.33 10.80
N PRO A 5 -40.97 -40.13 11.39
CA PRO A 5 -41.77 -39.02 10.90
C PRO A 5 -41.10 -38.42 9.66
N ASN A 6 -41.88 -38.34 8.57
CA ASN A 6 -41.52 -37.64 7.33
C ASN A 6 -41.44 -36.13 7.58
N LEU A 7 -40.23 -35.58 7.58
CA LEU A 7 -39.99 -34.13 7.61
C LEU A 7 -40.06 -33.59 6.18
N ASN A 8 -41.13 -32.85 5.89
CA ASN A 8 -41.39 -32.23 4.59
C ASN A 8 -40.56 -30.92 4.47
N PRO A 9 -39.57 -30.84 3.56
CA PRO A 9 -38.61 -29.72 3.48
C PRO A 9 -39.25 -28.37 3.12
N ASN A 10 -40.47 -28.37 2.57
CA ASN A 10 -41.18 -27.13 2.22
C ASN A 10 -41.87 -26.45 3.43
N ARG A 11 -41.96 -27.10 4.59
CA ARG A 11 -42.48 -26.46 5.82
C ARG A 11 -41.41 -25.73 6.63
N PHE A 12 -40.14 -26.10 6.50
CA PHE A 12 -39.02 -25.45 7.18
C PHE A 12 -38.63 -24.10 6.54
N LEU A 13 -38.76 -23.99 5.21
CA LEU A 13 -38.52 -22.73 4.50
C LEU A 13 -39.61 -21.68 4.78
N ALA A 14 -40.86 -22.10 4.96
CA ALA A 14 -41.97 -21.20 5.26
C ALA A 14 -41.92 -20.64 6.70
N THR A 15 -41.49 -21.44 7.68
CA THR A 15 -41.29 -20.96 9.06
C THR A 15 -40.04 -20.11 9.23
N ALA A 16 -38.98 -20.36 8.46
CA ALA A 16 -37.78 -19.52 8.47
C ALA A 16 -38.00 -18.12 7.86
N LEU A 17 -38.76 -18.04 6.76
CA LEU A 17 -39.15 -16.76 6.14
C LEU A 17 -40.17 -15.97 6.98
N ALA A 18 -41.07 -16.65 7.71
CA ALA A 18 -41.98 -15.99 8.64
C ALA A 18 -41.25 -15.45 9.89
N LEU A 19 -40.21 -16.12 10.38
CA LEU A 19 -39.38 -15.61 11.48
C LEU A 19 -38.51 -14.42 11.06
N LEU A 20 -37.98 -14.41 9.83
CA LEU A 20 -37.21 -13.26 9.31
C LEU A 20 -38.09 -12.02 9.08
N ALA A 21 -39.34 -12.20 8.65
CA ALA A 21 -40.30 -11.11 8.52
C ALA A 21 -40.79 -10.57 9.88
N LEU A 22 -40.91 -11.44 10.91
CA LEU A 22 -41.29 -11.03 12.27
C LEU A 22 -40.15 -10.30 13.02
N LEU A 23 -38.89 -10.64 12.73
CA LEU A 23 -37.70 -9.94 13.23
C LEU A 23 -37.49 -8.57 12.55
N ALA A 24 -37.87 -8.42 11.28
CA ALA A 24 -37.86 -7.13 10.59
C ALA A 24 -38.99 -6.17 11.04
N LEU A 25 -40.10 -6.69 11.57
CA LEU A 25 -41.24 -5.92 12.08
C LEU A 25 -41.13 -5.55 13.57
N LEU A 26 -40.20 -6.15 14.32
CA LEU A 26 -39.92 -5.81 15.72
C LEU A 26 -38.76 -4.81 15.91
N ALA A 27 -38.11 -4.39 14.82
CA ALA A 27 -37.11 -3.31 14.81
C ALA A 27 -37.69 -1.93 14.46
N GLY A 28 -39.01 -1.84 14.26
CA GLY A 28 -39.72 -0.60 13.93
C GLY A 28 -40.75 -0.24 15.00
N ALA A 29 -40.30 0.44 16.06
CA ALA A 29 -41.04 1.38 16.92
C ALA A 29 -40.50 1.36 18.36
N ALA A 30 -39.45 2.14 18.60
CA ALA A 30 -39.20 2.71 19.91
C ALA A 30 -39.04 4.22 19.73
N PHE A 31 -40.13 4.94 19.99
CA PHE A 31 -40.07 6.36 20.29
C PHE A 31 -39.25 6.52 21.58
N ALA A 32 -38.02 7.01 21.46
CA ALA A 32 -37.31 7.55 22.61
C ALA A 32 -37.75 9.01 22.78
N GLN A 33 -38.57 9.26 23.81
CA GLN A 33 -38.71 10.59 24.39
C GLN A 33 -37.36 10.95 25.02
N GLY A 34 -36.60 11.79 24.34
CA GLY A 34 -35.40 12.43 24.89
C GLY A 34 -35.81 13.64 25.70
N THR A 35 -35.59 13.56 27.01
CA THR A 35 -35.57 14.69 27.95
C THR A 35 -34.62 15.77 27.43
N GLU A 36 -35.06 17.03 27.40
CA GLU A 36 -34.19 18.20 27.19
C GLU A 36 -33.16 18.26 28.33
N ALA A 37 -31.99 17.69 28.08
CA ALA A 37 -30.77 18.02 28.80
C ALA A 37 -30.11 19.18 28.05
N ALA A 38 -29.93 20.31 28.73
CA ALA A 38 -29.23 21.46 28.19
C ALA A 38 -27.80 21.05 27.76
N GLN A 39 -27.59 20.92 26.45
CA GLN A 39 -26.29 20.68 25.85
C GLN A 39 -25.49 21.98 25.82
N ALA A 40 -24.32 21.97 26.46
CA ALA A 40 -23.26 22.92 26.16
C ALA A 40 -22.90 22.81 24.66
N PRO A 41 -22.46 23.89 23.99
CA PRO A 41 -22.27 23.88 22.54
C PRO A 41 -21.20 22.87 22.14
N ALA A 42 -21.62 21.78 21.49
CA ALA A 42 -20.72 20.86 20.82
C ALA A 42 -20.02 21.60 19.67
N VAL A 43 -18.71 21.40 19.53
CA VAL A 43 -17.96 21.91 18.38
C VAL A 43 -18.55 21.28 17.11
N ASP A 44 -19.09 22.10 16.22
CA ASP A 44 -19.64 21.67 14.93
C ASP A 44 -18.54 21.01 14.08
N ALA A 45 -18.77 19.78 13.62
CA ALA A 45 -17.84 19.05 12.77
C ALA A 45 -17.49 19.84 11.50
N GLY A 46 -18.45 20.60 10.96
CA GLY A 46 -18.22 21.49 9.82
C GLY A 46 -17.23 22.60 10.15
N ALA A 47 -17.41 23.30 11.27
CA ALA A 47 -16.48 24.32 11.73
C ALA A 47 -15.07 23.76 12.00
N ARG A 48 -14.98 22.52 12.49
CA ARG A 48 -13.69 21.84 12.68
C ARG A 48 -13.00 21.53 11.36
N ALA A 49 -13.77 21.10 10.35
CA ALA A 49 -13.24 20.85 9.01
C ALA A 49 -12.73 22.14 8.36
N ASP A 50 -13.44 23.26 8.50
CA ASP A 50 -13.00 24.57 8.00
C ASP A 50 -11.69 25.00 8.64
N ALA A 51 -11.59 24.90 9.97
CA ALA A 51 -10.37 25.21 10.71
C ALA A 51 -9.19 24.31 10.27
N ALA A 52 -9.46 23.06 9.89
CA ALA A 52 -8.44 22.15 9.37
C ALA A 52 -7.95 22.59 7.99
N VAL A 53 -8.83 23.05 7.09
CA VAL A 53 -8.46 23.62 5.79
C VAL A 53 -7.65 24.90 5.96
N GLU A 54 -8.07 25.79 6.85
CA GLU A 54 -7.35 27.04 7.13
C GLU A 54 -5.95 26.77 7.69
N ALA A 55 -5.82 25.83 8.63
CA ALA A 55 -4.53 25.41 9.17
C ALA A 55 -3.63 24.80 8.08
N TRP A 56 -4.21 23.98 7.19
CA TRP A 56 -3.48 23.39 6.07
C TRP A 56 -3.03 24.44 5.04
N LEU A 57 -3.87 25.42 4.72
CA LEU A 57 -3.50 26.54 3.84
C LEU A 57 -2.41 27.44 4.44
N ALA A 58 -2.37 27.54 5.76
CA ALA A 58 -1.37 28.32 6.49
C ALA A 58 -0.05 27.57 6.72
N GLN A 59 0.04 26.27 6.39
CA GLN A 59 1.28 25.52 6.54
C GLN A 59 2.36 26.06 5.60
N GLU A 60 3.52 26.36 6.19
CA GLU A 60 4.73 26.64 5.42
C GLU A 60 5.44 25.32 5.10
N PRO A 61 5.96 25.14 3.86
CA PRO A 61 6.76 23.98 3.53
C PRO A 61 8.03 23.97 4.38
N LEU A 62 8.22 22.91 5.18
CA LEU A 62 9.43 22.71 5.97
C LEU A 62 10.67 22.68 5.06
N ALA A 63 11.62 23.57 5.33
CA ALA A 63 12.87 23.62 4.60
C ALA A 63 13.84 22.52 5.09
N PHE A 64 14.71 22.02 4.19
CA PHE A 64 15.59 20.88 4.48
C PHE A 64 16.58 21.16 5.63
N ASP A 65 17.01 22.42 5.78
CA ASP A 65 17.86 22.89 6.88
C ASP A 65 17.16 22.83 8.23
N GLN A 66 15.85 23.07 8.28
CA GLN A 66 15.04 22.93 9.49
C GLN A 66 14.88 21.47 9.88
N LEU A 67 14.58 20.59 8.91
CA LEU A 67 14.46 19.15 9.14
C LEU A 67 15.75 18.51 9.70
N ALA A 68 16.92 19.02 9.29
CA ALA A 68 18.21 18.54 9.76
C ALA A 68 18.51 18.90 11.23
N THR A 69 17.74 19.81 11.84
CA THR A 69 17.92 20.25 13.23
C THR A 69 16.94 19.63 14.21
N LEU A 70 15.92 18.93 13.72
CA LEU A 70 14.92 18.27 14.56
C LEU A 70 15.49 17.00 15.21
N ASP A 71 15.13 16.76 16.46
CA ASP A 71 15.35 15.45 17.07
C ASP A 71 14.37 14.41 16.52
N ALA A 72 14.61 13.12 16.81
CA ALA A 72 13.81 12.03 16.25
C ALA A 72 12.33 12.12 16.65
N GLU A 73 12.02 12.60 17.85
CA GLU A 73 10.64 12.70 18.34
C GLU A 73 9.89 13.84 17.67
N GLN A 74 10.53 15.00 17.53
CA GLN A 74 10.01 16.15 16.79
C GLN A 74 9.81 15.80 15.32
N LEU A 75 10.80 15.15 14.69
CA LEU A 75 10.69 14.72 13.31
C LEU A 75 9.49 13.78 13.10
N CYS A 76 9.27 12.83 14.01
CA CYS A 76 8.11 11.93 13.95
C CYS A 76 6.77 12.66 14.04
N ARG A 77 6.67 13.73 14.83
CA ARG A 77 5.45 14.57 14.91
C ARG A 77 5.19 15.35 13.62
N GLU A 78 6.24 15.70 12.88
CA GLU A 78 6.13 16.44 11.62
C GLU A 78 5.86 15.54 10.39
N ILE A 79 6.04 14.21 10.49
CA ILE A 79 5.83 13.27 9.37
C ILE A 79 4.45 13.42 8.70
N PRO A 80 3.32 13.48 9.45
CA PRO A 80 2.02 13.67 8.82
C PRO A 80 1.93 14.99 8.04
N ALA A 81 2.49 16.08 8.55
CA ALA A 81 2.52 17.38 7.86
C ALA A 81 3.42 17.39 6.62
N LEU A 82 4.40 16.49 6.54
CA LEU A 82 5.29 16.36 5.39
C LEU A 82 4.72 15.50 4.26
N LEU A 83 3.92 14.49 4.60
CA LEU A 83 3.58 13.39 3.67
C LEU A 83 2.07 13.19 3.51
N THR A 84 1.32 13.13 4.60
CA THR A 84 -0.13 12.83 4.58
C THR A 84 -0.96 14.09 4.33
N ASN A 85 -0.61 15.18 5.02
CA ASN A 85 -1.22 16.50 4.96
C ASN A 85 -0.18 17.51 4.46
N ALA A 86 0.49 17.18 3.36
CA ALA A 86 1.55 18.00 2.80
C ALA A 86 1.05 19.42 2.48
N ALA A 87 1.86 20.43 2.81
CA ALA A 87 1.51 21.83 2.58
C ALA A 87 1.08 22.07 1.12
N PRO A 88 0.01 22.84 0.88
CA PRO A 88 -0.48 23.10 -0.47
C PRO A 88 0.51 23.94 -1.28
N PRO A 89 0.51 23.83 -2.62
CA PRO A 89 1.28 24.73 -3.47
C PRO A 89 0.97 26.20 -3.17
N PRO A 90 1.98 27.09 -3.09
CA PRO A 90 1.77 28.50 -2.81
C PRO A 90 0.80 29.14 -3.80
N GLY A 91 -0.23 29.83 -3.29
CA GLY A 91 -1.30 30.44 -4.09
C GLY A 91 -2.53 29.55 -4.31
N THR A 92 -2.61 28.40 -3.64
CA THR A 92 -3.85 27.60 -3.56
C THR A 92 -4.94 28.39 -2.84
N GLN A 93 -6.16 28.39 -3.39
CA GLN A 93 -7.34 29.02 -2.80
C GLN A 93 -8.42 27.97 -2.59
N VAL A 94 -9.09 28.00 -1.45
CA VAL A 94 -10.21 27.09 -1.13
C VAL A 94 -11.43 27.91 -0.77
N ARG A 95 -12.60 27.53 -1.29
CA ARG A 95 -13.87 28.18 -0.99
C ARG A 95 -14.54 27.44 0.17
N LEU A 96 -14.34 27.94 1.38
CA LEU A 96 -14.94 27.36 2.59
C LEU A 96 -16.47 27.37 2.57
N ASP A 97 -17.07 28.38 1.92
CA ASP A 97 -18.52 28.53 1.76
C ASP A 97 -19.16 27.42 0.89
N ASP A 98 -18.36 26.66 0.13
CA ASP A 98 -18.82 25.61 -0.79
C ASP A 98 -18.66 24.21 -0.18
N ARG A 99 -18.66 24.13 1.16
CA ARG A 99 -18.50 22.87 1.90
C ARG A 99 -19.66 21.93 1.61
N LEU A 100 -19.33 20.72 1.17
CA LEU A 100 -20.28 19.63 1.00
C LEU A 100 -19.85 18.42 1.85
N GLU A 101 -20.73 17.94 2.72
CA GLU A 101 -20.56 16.66 3.41
C GLU A 101 -20.80 15.51 2.42
N GLN A 102 -19.85 14.58 2.37
CA GLN A 102 -19.93 13.39 1.53
C GLN A 102 -20.41 12.19 2.37
N PRO A 103 -21.18 11.27 1.78
CA PRO A 103 -21.55 10.04 2.46
C PRO A 103 -20.30 9.21 2.78
N SER A 104 -20.27 8.65 3.99
CA SER A 104 -19.25 7.73 4.49
C SER A 104 -19.93 6.42 4.91
N ASP A 105 -19.33 5.29 4.58
CA ASP A 105 -19.79 3.96 5.03
C ASP A 105 -19.40 3.68 6.50
N ASP A 106 -18.49 4.49 7.07
CA ASP A 106 -18.07 4.44 8.46
C ASP A 106 -18.82 5.51 9.27
N PRO A 107 -19.61 5.11 10.31
CA PRO A 107 -20.40 6.03 11.11
C PRO A 107 -19.56 6.98 11.99
N GLU A 108 -18.31 6.64 12.27
CA GLU A 108 -17.38 7.46 13.07
C GLU A 108 -16.58 8.44 12.19
N LEU A 109 -16.72 8.34 10.87
CA LEU A 109 -15.98 9.14 9.89
C LEU A 109 -16.90 10.16 9.20
N ARG A 110 -16.54 11.43 9.29
CA ARG A 110 -17.16 12.54 8.56
C ARG A 110 -16.22 13.01 7.45
N VAL A 111 -16.74 13.07 6.22
CA VAL A 111 -15.96 13.51 5.05
C VAL A 111 -16.55 14.81 4.52
N PHE A 112 -15.73 15.84 4.43
CA PHE A 112 -16.11 17.14 3.87
C PHE A 112 -15.29 17.43 2.61
N THR A 113 -15.92 18.09 1.65
CA THR A 113 -15.28 18.48 0.39
C THR A 113 -15.48 19.96 0.12
N TYR A 114 -14.46 20.58 -0.47
CA TYR A 114 -14.40 22.01 -0.75
C TYR A 114 -13.90 22.25 -2.17
N ALA A 115 -14.51 23.20 -2.89
CA ALA A 115 -13.97 23.64 -4.17
C ALA A 115 -12.65 24.39 -3.96
N ALA A 116 -11.62 24.02 -4.73
CA ALA A 116 -10.30 24.62 -4.65
C ALA A 116 -9.76 25.02 -6.03
N VAL A 117 -8.90 26.02 -6.04
CA VAL A 117 -8.17 26.48 -7.22
C VAL A 117 -6.68 26.43 -6.90
N ARG A 118 -5.94 25.63 -7.67
CA ARG A 118 -4.49 25.55 -7.61
C ARG A 118 -3.84 26.63 -8.47
N PRO A 119 -2.55 26.92 -8.26
CA PRO A 119 -1.80 27.84 -9.10
C PRO A 119 -1.93 27.49 -10.59
N GLY A 120 -2.17 28.51 -11.44
CA GLY A 120 -2.45 28.32 -12.87
C GLY A 120 -3.91 28.03 -13.20
N ASP A 121 -4.85 28.48 -12.36
CA ASP A 121 -6.31 28.37 -12.54
C ASP A 121 -6.82 26.93 -12.67
N GLN A 122 -6.11 25.97 -12.08
CA GLN A 122 -6.49 24.57 -12.11
C GLN A 122 -7.51 24.27 -11.00
N LEU A 123 -8.74 23.96 -11.40
CA LEU A 123 -9.80 23.53 -10.48
C LEU A 123 -9.47 22.16 -9.87
N ASP A 124 -9.68 22.03 -8.56
CA ASP A 124 -9.55 20.78 -7.81
C ASP A 124 -10.56 20.76 -6.65
N VAL A 125 -10.61 19.66 -5.92
CA VAL A 125 -11.45 19.51 -4.72
C VAL A 125 -10.53 19.19 -3.54
N VAL A 126 -10.68 19.91 -2.43
CA VAL A 126 -10.03 19.57 -1.16
C VAL A 126 -10.96 18.68 -0.36
N GLU A 127 -10.44 17.59 0.18
CA GLU A 127 -11.17 16.66 1.05
C GLU A 127 -10.59 16.73 2.46
N VAL A 128 -11.48 16.77 3.46
CA VAL A 128 -11.18 16.70 4.88
C VAL A 128 -11.86 15.48 5.46
N ARG A 129 -11.11 14.64 6.18
CA ARG A 129 -11.65 13.48 6.90
C ARG A 129 -11.49 13.71 8.40
N LEU A 130 -12.61 13.69 9.12
CA LEU A 130 -12.68 13.82 10.57
C LEU A 130 -13.15 12.50 11.18
N ARG A 131 -12.43 11.98 12.17
CA ARG A 131 -12.87 10.83 12.97
C ARG A 131 -13.32 11.25 14.35
N GLU A 132 -14.43 10.70 14.81
CA GLU A 132 -14.96 10.90 16.16
C GLU A 132 -14.09 10.15 17.19
N ARG A 133 -13.65 10.83 18.25
CA ARG A 133 -12.75 10.27 19.28
C ARG A 133 -13.51 9.57 20.43
N GLY A 134 -14.82 9.37 20.30
CA GLY A 134 -15.68 8.85 21.36
C GLY A 134 -15.94 9.85 22.49
N ALA A 135 -16.88 9.51 23.38
CA ALA A 135 -17.48 10.42 24.36
C ALA A 135 -16.58 10.91 25.51
N ASP A 136 -15.32 10.46 25.60
CA ASP A 136 -14.36 10.84 26.66
C ASP A 136 -13.48 12.06 26.29
N ALA A 137 -13.66 12.64 25.10
CA ALA A 137 -12.89 13.80 24.66
C ALA A 137 -13.52 15.13 25.13
N ASP A 138 -13.14 15.60 26.33
CA ASP A 138 -13.70 16.80 26.98
C ASP A 138 -13.46 18.16 26.24
N VAL A 139 -12.73 18.20 25.12
CA VAL A 139 -12.32 19.48 24.47
C VAL A 139 -12.56 19.52 22.95
N ASP A 140 -12.36 18.41 22.23
CA ASP A 140 -12.64 18.31 20.79
C ASP A 140 -12.95 16.85 20.44
N PRO A 141 -14.21 16.52 20.10
CA PRO A 141 -14.60 15.16 19.78
C PRO A 141 -14.08 14.72 18.41
N TRP A 142 -13.48 15.62 17.61
CA TRP A 142 -13.06 15.33 16.24
C TRP A 142 -11.53 15.35 16.08
N THR A 143 -11.01 14.32 15.43
CA THR A 143 -9.60 14.24 15.01
C THR A 143 -9.51 14.40 13.51
N VAL A 144 -8.66 15.33 13.05
CA VAL A 144 -8.37 15.49 11.61
C VAL A 144 -7.42 14.38 11.18
N GLU A 145 -7.91 13.44 10.37
CA GLU A 145 -7.10 12.34 9.83
C GLU A 145 -6.41 12.73 8.51
N TYR A 146 -7.11 13.54 7.71
CA TYR A 146 -6.63 13.93 6.39
C TYR A 146 -7.15 15.30 5.99
N VAL A 147 -6.27 16.12 5.39
CA VAL A 147 -6.60 17.32 4.63
C VAL A 147 -5.70 17.37 3.39
N GLY A 148 -6.30 17.42 2.21
CA GLY A 148 -5.54 17.50 0.96
C GLY A 148 -6.42 17.44 -0.28
N PHE A 149 -5.79 17.44 -1.46
CA PHE A 149 -6.52 17.37 -2.72
C PHE A 149 -7.13 15.98 -2.95
N ARG A 150 -8.43 15.90 -3.18
CA ARG A 150 -9.16 14.68 -3.51
C ARG A 150 -8.61 13.97 -4.75
N SER A 151 -8.08 14.72 -5.72
CA SER A 151 -7.39 14.15 -6.88
C SER A 151 -6.19 13.27 -6.53
N THR A 152 -5.64 13.39 -5.32
CA THR A 152 -4.58 12.50 -4.81
C THR A 152 -5.11 11.18 -4.24
N LEU A 153 -6.41 11.12 -3.92
CA LEU A 153 -7.10 9.95 -3.37
C LEU A 153 -7.77 9.11 -4.46
N GLU A 154 -8.23 9.73 -5.55
CA GLU A 154 -8.90 9.01 -6.63
C GLU A 154 -7.91 8.23 -7.51
N LEU A 155 -8.12 6.91 -7.62
CA LEU A 155 -7.37 6.08 -8.54
C LEU A 155 -7.70 6.50 -9.98
N SER A 156 -6.66 6.75 -10.78
CA SER A 156 -6.80 7.10 -12.20
C SER A 156 -5.92 6.24 -13.11
N GLY A 157 -6.24 6.24 -14.40
CA GLY A 157 -5.48 5.54 -15.44
C GLY A 157 -5.36 4.03 -15.18
N VAL A 158 -4.12 3.51 -15.23
CA VAL A 158 -3.85 2.08 -15.04
C VAL A 158 -4.27 1.59 -13.65
N ARG A 159 -4.11 2.42 -12.60
CA ARG A 159 -4.48 2.03 -11.23
C ARG A 159 -6.00 1.82 -11.10
N ALA A 160 -6.80 2.69 -11.73
CA ALA A 160 -8.25 2.50 -11.79
C ALA A 160 -8.63 1.25 -12.61
N TRP A 161 -7.95 1.02 -13.73
CA TRP A 161 -8.20 -0.17 -14.56
C TRP A 161 -7.91 -1.48 -13.81
N LEU A 162 -6.85 -1.53 -12.98
CA LEU A 162 -6.51 -2.70 -12.17
C LEU A 162 -7.61 -3.10 -11.18
N GLN A 163 -8.44 -2.14 -10.77
CA GLN A 163 -9.58 -2.39 -9.89
C GLN A 163 -10.75 -3.09 -10.60
N THR A 164 -10.72 -3.23 -11.93
CA THR A 164 -11.82 -3.83 -12.70
C THR A 164 -11.76 -5.36 -12.73
N PRO A 165 -12.92 -6.05 -12.88
CA PRO A 165 -12.95 -7.50 -13.10
C PRO A 165 -12.18 -7.94 -14.35
N VAL A 166 -12.14 -7.10 -15.38
CA VAL A 166 -11.42 -7.39 -16.63
C VAL A 166 -9.92 -7.50 -16.38
N ALA A 167 -9.35 -6.62 -15.55
CA ALA A 167 -7.95 -6.70 -15.17
C ALA A 167 -7.65 -8.00 -14.39
N ALA A 168 -8.52 -8.38 -13.45
CA ALA A 168 -8.39 -9.63 -12.70
C ALA A 168 -8.40 -10.87 -13.63
N TRP A 169 -9.35 -10.96 -14.55
CA TRP A 169 -9.40 -12.08 -15.51
C TRP A 169 -8.20 -12.09 -16.47
N THR A 170 -7.76 -10.91 -16.91
CA THR A 170 -6.55 -10.78 -17.74
C THR A 170 -5.33 -11.28 -16.99
N PHE A 171 -5.22 -10.97 -15.69
CA PHE A 171 -4.13 -11.42 -14.83
C PHE A 171 -4.15 -12.93 -14.57
N VAL A 172 -5.33 -13.52 -14.39
CA VAL A 172 -5.50 -14.98 -14.31
C VAL A 172 -5.03 -15.63 -15.62
N ALA A 173 -5.47 -15.13 -16.77
CA ALA A 173 -5.05 -15.64 -18.07
C ALA A 173 -3.53 -15.52 -18.28
N PHE A 174 -2.93 -14.38 -17.87
CA PHE A 174 -1.49 -14.18 -17.86
C PHE A 174 -0.76 -15.19 -16.96
N THR A 175 -1.26 -15.42 -15.74
CA THR A 175 -0.69 -16.40 -14.80
C THR A 175 -0.74 -17.81 -15.39
N LEU A 176 -1.86 -18.21 -15.99
CA LEU A 176 -2.01 -19.50 -16.67
C LEU A 176 -1.05 -19.63 -17.86
N LEU A 177 -0.86 -18.57 -18.64
CA LEU A 177 0.14 -18.53 -19.73
C LEU A 177 1.55 -18.76 -19.17
N VAL A 178 1.91 -18.10 -18.07
CA VAL A 178 3.22 -18.28 -17.41
C VAL A 178 3.40 -19.72 -16.95
N VAL A 179 2.40 -20.32 -16.28
CA VAL A 179 2.43 -21.72 -15.86
C VAL A 179 2.58 -22.66 -17.07
N MET A 180 1.83 -22.44 -18.14
CA MET A 180 1.95 -23.20 -19.38
C MET A 180 3.35 -23.08 -20.00
N GLN A 181 3.93 -21.89 -19.99
CA GLN A 181 5.30 -21.66 -20.46
C GLN A 181 6.34 -22.35 -19.55
N LEU A 182 6.10 -22.44 -18.24
CA LEU A 182 6.99 -23.21 -17.34
C LEU A 182 6.85 -24.72 -17.56
N ALA A 183 5.64 -25.22 -17.84
CA ALA A 183 5.38 -26.64 -18.09
C ALA A 183 5.98 -27.12 -19.42
N THR A 184 5.94 -26.29 -20.47
CA THR A 184 6.41 -26.65 -21.81
C THR A 184 7.94 -26.62 -21.92
N ARG A 185 8.57 -27.76 -22.22
CA ARG A 185 10.05 -27.93 -22.20
C ARG A 185 10.81 -26.96 -23.12
N ALA A 186 10.23 -26.56 -24.25
CA ALA A 186 10.87 -25.72 -25.27
C ALA A 186 10.48 -24.23 -25.18
N SER A 187 9.84 -23.79 -24.10
CA SER A 187 9.34 -22.41 -24.00
C SER A 187 10.46 -21.36 -23.99
N THR A 188 10.12 -20.16 -24.42
CA THR A 188 10.98 -18.97 -24.33
C THR A 188 11.29 -18.62 -22.88
N LEU A 189 10.30 -18.66 -22.00
CA LEU A 189 10.46 -18.35 -20.58
C LEU A 189 11.49 -19.27 -19.91
N ARG A 190 11.40 -20.60 -20.09
CA ARG A 190 12.38 -21.53 -19.51
C ARG A 190 13.80 -21.27 -20.01
N ARG A 191 13.95 -20.93 -21.31
CA ARG A 191 15.26 -20.56 -21.89
C ARG A 191 15.81 -19.30 -21.24
N TRP A 192 14.97 -18.29 -21.01
CA TRP A 192 15.37 -17.05 -20.33
C TRP A 192 15.76 -17.30 -18.88
N LEU A 193 14.98 -18.08 -18.13
CA LEU A 193 15.31 -18.44 -16.75
C LEU A 193 16.60 -19.26 -16.66
N ALA A 194 16.81 -20.22 -17.57
CA ALA A 194 18.03 -21.00 -17.62
C ALA A 194 19.26 -20.12 -17.92
N ALA A 195 19.12 -19.17 -18.85
CA ALA A 195 20.16 -18.19 -19.15
C ALA A 195 20.44 -17.28 -17.95
N GLY A 196 19.40 -16.76 -17.28
CA GLY A 196 19.56 -15.95 -16.07
C GLY A 196 20.24 -16.71 -14.93
N ARG A 197 19.87 -17.98 -14.69
CA ARG A 197 20.58 -18.85 -13.73
C ARG A 197 22.02 -19.11 -14.11
N ALA A 198 22.34 -19.21 -15.40
CA ALA A 198 23.73 -19.33 -15.84
C ALA A 198 24.52 -18.05 -15.54
N THR A 199 23.92 -16.88 -15.80
CA THR A 199 24.50 -15.57 -15.46
C THR A 199 24.73 -15.40 -13.95
N ILE A 200 23.76 -15.80 -13.12
CA ILE A 200 23.92 -15.81 -11.66
C ILE A 200 25.08 -16.70 -11.24
N ARG A 201 25.22 -17.90 -11.82
CA ARG A 201 26.35 -18.80 -11.52
C ARG A 201 27.70 -18.22 -11.94
N GLU A 202 27.76 -17.54 -13.08
CA GLU A 202 28.96 -16.83 -13.55
C GLU A 202 29.40 -15.76 -12.55
N HIS A 203 28.46 -15.03 -11.94
CA HIS A 203 28.71 -13.94 -10.99
C HIS A 203 28.36 -14.32 -9.54
N ARG A 204 28.43 -15.61 -9.19
CA ARG A 204 27.86 -16.13 -7.92
C ARG A 204 28.29 -15.35 -6.69
N ARG A 205 29.56 -14.93 -6.62
CA ARG A 205 30.11 -14.19 -5.48
C ARG A 205 29.48 -12.81 -5.37
N LEU A 206 29.36 -12.10 -6.49
CA LEU A 206 28.74 -10.78 -6.53
C LEU A 206 27.28 -10.86 -6.12
N VAL A 207 26.53 -11.84 -6.63
CA VAL A 207 25.12 -12.03 -6.30
C VAL A 207 24.96 -12.34 -4.81
N ILE A 208 25.71 -13.32 -4.28
CA ILE A 208 25.64 -13.69 -2.84
C ILE A 208 25.99 -12.50 -1.94
N VAL A 209 27.07 -11.77 -2.25
CA VAL A 209 27.47 -10.59 -1.46
C VAL A 209 26.40 -9.50 -1.55
N THR A 210 25.85 -9.24 -2.73
CA THR A 210 24.78 -8.25 -2.93
C THR A 210 23.55 -8.60 -2.09
N LEU A 211 23.08 -9.85 -2.18
CA LEU A 211 21.92 -10.31 -1.41
C LEU A 211 22.19 -10.22 0.09
N ALA A 212 23.33 -10.73 0.56
CA ALA A 212 23.68 -10.70 1.98
C ALA A 212 23.76 -9.27 2.54
N LEU A 213 24.37 -8.35 1.79
CA LEU A 213 24.45 -6.94 2.19
C LEU A 213 23.07 -6.28 2.23
N LEU A 214 22.25 -6.46 1.19
CA LEU A 214 20.94 -5.82 1.11
C LEU A 214 19.94 -6.42 2.13
N TYR A 215 19.98 -7.73 2.38
CA TYR A 215 19.25 -8.33 3.49
C TYR A 215 19.74 -7.81 4.85
N GLY A 216 21.05 -7.63 5.01
CA GLY A 216 21.62 -7.04 6.22
C GLY A 216 21.16 -5.59 6.44
N VAL A 217 21.10 -4.79 5.37
CA VAL A 217 20.60 -3.41 5.41
C VAL A 217 19.11 -3.37 5.74
N PHE A 218 18.31 -4.25 5.13
CA PHE A 218 16.89 -4.39 5.46
C PHE A 218 16.70 -4.80 6.93
N ALA A 219 17.44 -5.81 7.41
CA ALA A 219 17.39 -6.23 8.80
C ALA A 219 17.82 -5.11 9.77
N LEU A 220 18.80 -4.30 9.39
CA LEU A 220 19.22 -3.13 10.17
C LEU A 220 18.14 -2.06 10.23
N GLY A 221 17.41 -1.83 9.13
CA GLY A 221 16.27 -0.92 9.09
C GLY A 221 15.12 -1.40 9.97
N ALA A 222 14.76 -2.68 9.90
CA ALA A 222 13.77 -3.27 10.80
C ALA A 222 14.21 -3.22 12.27
N TYR A 223 15.47 -3.51 12.56
CA TYR A 223 16.03 -3.35 13.91
C TYR A 223 15.94 -1.90 14.39
N PHE A 224 16.30 -0.94 13.55
CA PHE A 224 16.18 0.48 13.87
C PHE A 224 14.73 0.86 14.17
N GLY A 225 13.77 0.41 13.35
CA GLY A 225 12.35 0.58 13.60
C GLY A 225 11.89 0.04 14.96
N SER A 226 12.40 -1.13 15.37
CA SER A 226 12.07 -1.72 16.68
C SER A 226 12.64 -0.97 17.90
N THR A 227 13.54 0.00 17.67
CA THR A 227 14.12 0.86 18.71
C THR A 227 13.54 2.27 18.72
N LEU A 228 12.59 2.58 17.82
CA LEU A 228 11.95 3.88 17.78
C LEU A 228 10.99 4.05 18.98
N PRO A 229 10.80 5.29 19.48
CA PRO A 229 9.80 5.58 20.50
C PRO A 229 8.37 5.34 20.01
N ASP A 230 7.46 5.00 20.92
CA ASP A 230 6.03 4.77 20.64
C ASP A 230 5.35 5.96 19.93
N THR A 231 5.84 7.19 20.16
CA THR A 231 5.36 8.40 19.48
C THR A 231 5.57 8.39 17.96
N CYS A 232 6.54 7.62 17.46
CA CYS A 232 6.78 7.42 16.04
C CYS A 232 5.88 6.33 15.43
N GLU A 233 5.29 5.47 16.26
CA GLU A 233 4.50 4.32 15.78
C GLU A 233 3.28 4.79 14.99
N GLN A 234 2.48 5.70 15.58
CA GLN A 234 1.28 6.24 14.93
C GLN A 234 1.62 6.97 13.63
N ALA A 235 2.63 7.85 13.64
CA ALA A 235 3.03 8.59 12.45
C ALA A 235 3.52 7.67 11.31
N ILE A 236 4.22 6.58 11.64
CA ILE A 236 4.69 5.61 10.65
C ILE A 236 3.52 4.74 10.16
N VAL A 237 2.60 4.33 11.03
CA VAL A 237 1.39 3.59 10.64
C VAL A 237 0.49 4.42 9.73
N ASP A 238 0.28 5.70 10.02
CA ASP A 238 -0.50 6.61 9.19
C ASP A 238 0.14 6.80 7.81
N LEU A 239 1.47 6.94 7.78
CA LEU A 239 2.22 7.04 6.53
C LEU A 239 2.09 5.76 5.69
N VAL A 240 2.24 4.59 6.31
CA VAL A 240 2.09 3.29 5.62
C VAL A 240 0.65 3.14 5.11
N THR A 241 -0.34 3.47 5.93
CA THR A 241 -1.77 3.38 5.57
C THR A 241 -2.12 4.31 4.41
N SER A 242 -1.61 5.54 4.42
CA SER A 242 -1.77 6.50 3.32
C SER A 242 -1.10 6.01 2.03
N ALA A 243 0.12 5.47 2.13
CA ALA A 243 0.84 4.92 1.00
C ALA A 243 0.12 3.69 0.38
N VAL A 244 -0.37 2.78 1.22
CA VAL A 244 -1.15 1.58 0.81
C VAL A 244 -2.48 1.98 0.15
N THR A 245 -3.16 3.00 0.69
CA THR A 245 -4.41 3.50 0.12
C THR A 245 -4.19 4.14 -1.25
N THR A 246 -3.15 4.96 -1.39
CA THR A 246 -2.83 5.68 -2.64
C THR A 246 -2.44 4.73 -3.80
N VAL A 247 -1.90 3.55 -3.50
CA VAL A 247 -1.60 2.52 -4.53
C VAL A 247 -2.82 1.70 -4.92
N GLY A 248 -3.96 1.89 -4.26
CA GLY A 248 -5.21 1.14 -4.50
C GLY A 248 -5.22 -0.25 -3.89
N ALA A 249 -4.31 -0.53 -2.95
CA ALA A 249 -4.24 -1.82 -2.28
C ALA A 249 -5.41 -2.00 -1.30
N THR A 250 -5.79 -0.95 -0.55
CA THR A 250 -6.93 -0.98 0.38
C THR A 250 -8.22 -1.41 -0.32
N GLU A 251 -8.55 -0.82 -1.46
CA GLU A 251 -9.74 -1.18 -2.24
C GLU A 251 -9.64 -2.59 -2.86
N ALA A 252 -8.44 -2.98 -3.30
CA ALA A 252 -8.23 -4.28 -3.92
C ALA A 252 -8.38 -5.42 -2.90
N TYR A 253 -7.79 -5.29 -1.71
CA TYR A 253 -7.93 -6.26 -0.62
C TYR A 253 -9.33 -6.25 -0.02
N GLY A 254 -9.91 -5.06 0.22
CA GLY A 254 -11.27 -4.91 0.73
C GLY A 254 -12.38 -5.44 -0.19
N SER A 255 -12.08 -5.64 -1.48
CA SER A 255 -13.04 -6.22 -2.43
C SER A 255 -13.35 -7.70 -2.21
N GLY A 256 -12.58 -8.40 -1.36
CA GLY A 256 -12.69 -9.86 -1.18
C GLY A 256 -12.27 -10.70 -2.39
N ASN A 257 -11.77 -10.07 -3.46
CA ASN A 257 -11.37 -10.75 -4.69
C ASN A 257 -9.85 -10.93 -4.76
N VAL A 258 -9.40 -12.17 -4.50
CA VAL A 258 -7.97 -12.56 -4.52
C VAL A 258 -7.28 -12.19 -5.85
N ALA A 259 -7.95 -12.32 -7.00
CA ALA A 259 -7.33 -12.01 -8.29
C ALA A 259 -7.15 -10.50 -8.52
N ARG A 260 -8.07 -9.68 -8.02
CA ARG A 260 -7.97 -8.21 -8.05
C ARG A 260 -6.87 -7.71 -7.11
N ALA A 261 -6.79 -8.27 -5.91
CA ALA A 261 -5.68 -8.02 -4.99
C ALA A 261 -4.34 -8.41 -5.65
N ALA A 262 -4.21 -9.65 -6.15
CA ALA A 262 -2.97 -10.16 -6.72
C ALA A 262 -2.48 -9.36 -7.94
N VAL A 263 -3.37 -8.91 -8.84
CA VAL A 263 -2.94 -8.09 -9.98
C VAL A 263 -2.44 -6.72 -9.55
N THR A 264 -3.06 -6.12 -8.53
CA THR A 264 -2.67 -4.81 -7.98
C THR A 264 -1.29 -4.91 -7.32
N THR A 265 -1.11 -5.92 -6.46
CA THR A 265 0.17 -6.24 -5.82
C THR A 265 1.26 -6.52 -6.84
N PHE A 266 0.99 -7.37 -7.83
CA PHE A 266 1.97 -7.69 -8.88
C PHE A 266 2.35 -6.46 -9.69
N TYR A 267 1.39 -5.62 -10.07
CA TYR A 267 1.67 -4.40 -10.81
C TYR A 267 2.56 -3.45 -10.01
N GLN A 268 2.23 -3.22 -8.74
CA GLN A 268 3.01 -2.35 -7.88
C GLN A 268 4.45 -2.89 -7.70
N ASN A 269 4.59 -4.17 -7.39
CA ASN A 269 5.91 -4.74 -7.06
C ASN A 269 6.76 -5.00 -8.31
N TYR A 270 6.17 -5.51 -9.39
CA TYR A 270 6.91 -5.82 -10.61
C TYR A 270 7.04 -4.61 -11.55
N VAL A 271 5.96 -3.93 -11.88
CA VAL A 271 6.00 -2.85 -12.89
C VAL A 271 6.54 -1.56 -12.29
N VAL A 272 5.98 -1.12 -11.17
CA VAL A 272 6.36 0.16 -10.56
C VAL A 272 7.73 0.03 -9.88
N VAL A 273 7.86 -0.86 -8.90
CA VAL A 273 9.11 -0.97 -8.13
C VAL A 273 10.22 -1.63 -8.95
N THR A 274 10.02 -2.87 -9.43
CA THR A 274 11.13 -3.63 -10.04
C THR A 274 11.57 -3.08 -11.39
N VAL A 275 10.64 -2.87 -12.33
CA VAL A 275 10.97 -2.45 -13.70
C VAL A 275 11.26 -0.95 -13.76
N SER A 276 10.40 -0.11 -13.19
CA SER A 276 10.50 1.34 -13.38
C SER A 276 11.53 1.98 -12.46
N VAL A 277 11.70 1.48 -11.23
CA VAL A 277 12.66 2.05 -10.27
C VAL A 277 13.94 1.23 -10.25
N THR A 278 13.89 -0.02 -9.77
CA THR A 278 15.10 -0.81 -9.50
C THR A 278 15.90 -1.10 -10.77
N PHE A 279 15.24 -1.57 -11.82
CA PHE A 279 15.89 -1.88 -13.10
C PHE A 279 16.38 -0.61 -13.80
N ALA A 280 15.58 0.46 -13.85
CA ALA A 280 15.99 1.71 -14.51
C ALA A 280 17.23 2.31 -13.83
N LEU A 281 17.24 2.36 -12.50
CA LEU A 281 18.41 2.83 -11.75
C LEU A 281 19.60 1.90 -11.94
N ALA A 282 19.41 0.58 -11.90
CA ALA A 282 20.47 -0.38 -12.16
C ALA A 282 21.06 -0.24 -13.59
N ALA A 283 20.21 0.05 -14.58
CA ALA A 283 20.61 0.24 -15.97
C ALA A 283 21.37 1.56 -16.19
N LEU A 284 20.92 2.65 -15.55
CA LEU A 284 21.47 3.99 -15.77
C LEU A 284 22.68 4.30 -14.88
N LEU A 285 22.64 3.87 -13.61
CA LEU A 285 23.54 4.38 -12.58
C LEU A 285 24.52 3.34 -12.05
N GLY A 286 24.26 2.04 -12.19
CA GLY A 286 25.20 1.01 -11.74
C GLY A 286 25.51 1.08 -10.23
N VAL A 287 26.70 1.56 -9.82
CA VAL A 287 27.15 1.58 -8.41
C VAL A 287 26.28 2.50 -7.56
N PRO A 288 25.99 3.75 -7.99
CA PRO A 288 25.00 4.58 -7.29
C PRO A 288 23.63 3.92 -7.10
N ALA A 289 23.23 2.97 -7.96
CA ALA A 289 21.99 2.22 -7.77
C ALA A 289 22.03 1.32 -6.52
N TYR A 290 23.20 0.83 -6.11
CA TYR A 290 23.35 0.08 -4.86
C TYR A 290 23.14 0.96 -3.63
N LEU A 291 23.66 2.19 -3.63
CA LEU A 291 23.48 3.13 -2.52
C LEU A 291 22.02 3.54 -2.40
N PHE A 292 21.38 3.87 -3.53
CA PHE A 292 19.96 4.18 -3.56
C PHE A 292 19.11 3.00 -3.09
N ALA A 293 19.38 1.79 -3.60
CA ALA A 293 18.67 0.59 -3.18
C ALA A 293 18.87 0.33 -1.67
N ALA A 294 20.09 0.43 -1.15
CA ALA A 294 20.36 0.23 0.26
C ALA A 294 19.58 1.23 1.13
N LEU A 295 19.61 2.52 0.80
CA LEU A 295 18.85 3.53 1.53
C LEU A 295 17.34 3.26 1.44
N SER A 296 16.84 2.97 0.25
CA SER A 296 15.41 2.72 0.02
C SER A 296 14.92 1.49 0.80
N PHE A 297 15.65 0.37 0.77
CA PHE A 297 15.29 -0.84 1.51
C PHE A 297 15.50 -0.72 3.02
N PHE A 298 16.47 0.08 3.47
CA PHE A 298 16.59 0.44 4.89
C PHE A 298 15.33 1.16 5.37
N THR A 299 14.93 2.23 4.68
CA THR A 299 13.74 3.02 5.05
C THR A 299 12.45 2.20 4.98
N GLN A 300 12.28 1.39 3.93
CA GLN A 300 11.12 0.50 3.78
C GLN A 300 11.05 -0.60 4.86
N ALA A 301 12.18 -0.94 5.50
CA ALA A 301 12.20 -1.95 6.55
C ALA A 301 11.80 -1.39 7.93
N VAL A 302 11.91 -0.08 8.15
CA VAL A 302 11.62 0.56 9.44
C VAL A 302 10.21 0.22 9.96
N PRO A 303 9.13 0.30 9.14
CA PRO A 303 7.80 -0.06 9.61
C PRO A 303 7.67 -1.51 10.08
N PHE A 304 8.42 -2.45 9.48
CA PHE A 304 8.40 -3.85 9.90
C PHE A 304 8.99 -4.07 11.30
N GLY A 305 9.84 -3.15 11.77
CA GLY A 305 10.36 -3.16 13.13
C GLY A 305 9.31 -2.85 14.20
N LEU A 306 8.27 -2.11 13.83
CA LEU A 306 7.17 -1.71 14.72
C LEU A 306 6.10 -2.81 14.84
N LEU A 307 5.98 -3.69 13.84
CA LEU A 307 5.01 -4.79 13.79
C LEU A 307 5.32 -5.93 14.79
N GLY A 308 6.15 -5.70 15.81
CA GLY A 308 6.71 -6.68 16.75
C GLY A 308 5.72 -7.45 17.64
N GLY A 309 4.41 -7.31 17.43
CA GLY A 309 3.34 -8.01 18.17
C GLY A 309 2.64 -9.14 17.41
N SER A 310 2.98 -9.41 16.14
CA SER A 310 2.30 -10.44 15.33
C SER A 310 2.53 -11.85 15.86
N GLY A 311 1.51 -12.71 15.78
CA GLY A 311 1.63 -14.11 16.24
C GLY A 311 2.72 -14.89 15.48
N PRO A 312 3.26 -16.00 16.03
CA PRO A 312 4.32 -16.78 15.37
C PRO A 312 3.98 -17.23 13.94
N LEU A 313 2.70 -17.48 13.67
CA LEU A 313 2.20 -17.87 12.35
C LEU A 313 2.22 -16.69 11.36
N GLU A 314 1.76 -15.51 11.78
CA GLU A 314 1.77 -14.28 10.98
C GLU A 314 3.20 -13.88 10.63
N LEU A 315 4.13 -14.00 11.59
CA LEU A 315 5.55 -13.75 11.35
C LEU A 315 6.10 -14.65 10.24
N VAL A 316 5.77 -15.94 10.25
CA VAL A 316 6.21 -16.88 9.20
C VAL A 316 5.62 -16.50 7.84
N ILE A 317 4.35 -16.12 7.82
CA ILE A 317 3.66 -15.69 6.60
C ILE A 317 4.33 -14.46 5.99
N VAL A 318 4.54 -13.42 6.80
CA VAL A 318 5.22 -12.19 6.38
C VAL A 318 6.65 -12.49 5.95
N LEU A 319 7.36 -13.37 6.66
CA LEU A 319 8.73 -13.75 6.30
C LEU A 319 8.80 -14.42 4.92
N VAL A 320 7.86 -15.30 4.58
CA VAL A 320 7.81 -15.91 3.24
C VAL A 320 7.65 -14.86 2.15
N LEU A 321 6.74 -13.91 2.35
CA LEU A 321 6.50 -12.81 1.43
C LEU A 321 7.76 -11.95 1.28
N LEU A 322 8.36 -11.51 2.40
CA LEU A 322 9.61 -10.74 2.40
C LEU A 322 10.74 -11.45 1.67
N VAL A 323 10.89 -12.77 1.88
CA VAL A 323 11.92 -13.55 1.17
C VAL A 323 11.68 -13.52 -0.34
N LEU A 324 10.45 -13.73 -0.79
CA LEU A 324 10.12 -13.74 -2.22
C LEU A 324 10.36 -12.36 -2.86
N GLU A 325 9.86 -11.30 -2.24
CA GLU A 325 9.91 -9.94 -2.79
C GLU A 325 11.31 -9.35 -2.75
N LEU A 326 11.97 -9.40 -1.58
CA LEU A 326 13.31 -8.85 -1.43
C LEU A 326 14.31 -9.61 -2.31
N THR A 327 14.19 -10.93 -2.44
CA THR A 327 15.04 -11.70 -3.38
C THR A 327 14.83 -11.22 -4.81
N ALA A 328 13.58 -10.94 -5.22
CA ALA A 328 13.29 -10.44 -6.56
C ALA A 328 13.97 -9.10 -6.81
N TYR A 329 13.82 -8.15 -5.89
CA TYR A 329 14.42 -6.82 -6.03
C TYR A 329 15.95 -6.87 -5.99
N PHE A 330 16.52 -7.61 -5.03
CA PHE A 330 17.98 -7.70 -4.85
C PHE A 330 18.65 -8.40 -6.02
N LEU A 331 17.97 -9.35 -6.69
CA LEU A 331 18.46 -9.94 -7.92
C LEU A 331 18.58 -8.91 -9.06
N VAL A 332 17.66 -7.95 -9.16
CA VAL A 332 17.75 -6.88 -10.17
C VAL A 332 18.88 -5.91 -9.83
N VAL A 333 19.06 -5.54 -8.56
CA VAL A 333 20.20 -4.74 -8.10
C VAL A 333 21.53 -5.47 -8.39
N ALA A 334 21.60 -6.77 -8.07
CA ALA A 334 22.73 -7.61 -8.42
C ALA A 334 22.96 -7.66 -9.94
N GLY A 335 21.89 -7.64 -10.74
CA GLY A 335 21.92 -7.45 -12.19
C GLY A 335 22.67 -6.20 -12.62
N GLY A 336 22.49 -5.08 -11.91
CA GLY A 336 23.25 -3.84 -12.13
C GLY A 336 24.73 -4.03 -11.85
N GLY A 337 25.09 -4.72 -10.77
CA GLY A 337 26.48 -5.07 -10.48
C GLY A 337 27.08 -6.01 -11.53
N MET A 338 26.31 -6.99 -12.03
CA MET A 338 26.74 -7.87 -13.12
C MET A 338 26.94 -7.10 -14.44
N LEU A 339 26.08 -6.12 -14.73
CA LEU A 339 26.23 -5.20 -15.84
C LEU A 339 27.56 -4.47 -15.73
N LEU A 340 27.84 -3.83 -14.58
CA LEU A 340 29.09 -3.10 -14.36
C LEU A 340 30.32 -4.00 -14.46
N ALA A 341 30.33 -5.14 -13.78
CA ALA A 341 31.42 -6.10 -13.82
C ALA A 341 31.71 -6.55 -15.27
N THR A 342 30.67 -6.66 -16.09
CA THR A 342 30.81 -7.02 -17.51
C THR A 342 31.29 -5.86 -18.38
N LEU A 343 30.89 -4.61 -18.09
CA LEU A 343 31.37 -3.42 -18.79
C LEU A 343 32.87 -3.18 -18.57
N PHE A 344 33.35 -3.36 -17.33
CA PHE A 344 34.76 -3.22 -16.98
C PHE A 344 35.63 -4.43 -17.39
N GLY A 345 35.01 -5.53 -17.85
CA GLY A 345 35.72 -6.69 -18.38
C GLY A 345 36.33 -6.48 -19.77
N ARG A 346 37.10 -7.46 -20.26
CA ARG A 346 37.67 -7.48 -21.63
C ARG A 346 36.76 -8.21 -22.63
N GLY A 347 36.81 -7.79 -23.89
CA GLY A 347 36.17 -8.48 -25.04
C GLY A 347 35.29 -7.57 -25.90
N GLU A 348 34.80 -8.10 -27.02
CA GLU A 348 33.89 -7.41 -27.94
C GLU A 348 32.43 -7.45 -27.42
N ASN A 349 31.56 -6.57 -27.92
CA ASN A 349 30.13 -6.52 -27.58
C ASN A 349 29.82 -6.44 -26.06
N ARG A 350 30.65 -5.72 -25.29
CA ARG A 350 30.52 -5.62 -23.82
C ARG A 350 29.20 -4.99 -23.40
N PHE A 351 28.78 -3.90 -24.05
CA PHE A 351 27.52 -3.22 -23.74
C PHE A 351 26.33 -4.15 -23.89
N TYR A 352 26.20 -4.82 -25.04
CA TYR A 352 25.10 -5.77 -25.29
C TYR A 352 25.09 -6.92 -24.27
N ARG A 353 26.26 -7.51 -24.00
CA ARG A 353 26.37 -8.60 -23.00
C ARG A 353 26.02 -8.13 -21.60
N ALA A 354 26.46 -6.94 -21.20
CA ALA A 354 26.20 -6.38 -19.89
C ALA A 354 24.71 -6.10 -19.67
N TYR A 355 24.06 -5.42 -20.62
CA TYR A 355 22.62 -5.16 -20.57
C TYR A 355 21.79 -6.45 -20.61
N ARG A 356 22.19 -7.42 -21.43
CA ARG A 356 21.53 -8.73 -21.48
C ARG A 356 21.56 -9.42 -20.12
N LYS A 357 22.67 -9.36 -19.37
CA LYS A 357 22.77 -9.95 -18.03
C LYS A 357 21.81 -9.31 -17.04
N LEU A 358 21.67 -7.99 -17.05
CA LEU A 358 20.68 -7.27 -16.24
C LEU A 358 19.24 -7.64 -16.64
N LEU A 359 18.92 -7.60 -17.95
CA LEU A 359 17.59 -7.94 -18.47
C LEU A 359 17.15 -9.37 -18.11
N LEU A 360 18.09 -10.31 -18.05
CA LEU A 360 17.80 -11.70 -17.66
C LEU A 360 17.37 -11.85 -16.20
N MET A 361 17.54 -10.83 -15.35
CA MET A 361 17.04 -10.86 -13.98
C MET A 361 15.53 -10.57 -13.91
N LEU A 362 14.98 -9.78 -14.85
CA LEU A 362 13.56 -9.41 -14.84
C LEU A 362 12.61 -10.62 -14.89
N PRO A 363 12.81 -11.65 -15.73
CA PRO A 363 11.93 -12.82 -15.73
C PRO A 363 12.01 -13.65 -14.44
N ILE A 364 13.17 -13.65 -13.76
CA ILE A 364 13.33 -14.36 -12.49
C ILE A 364 12.59 -13.58 -11.39
N ALA A 365 12.82 -12.27 -11.31
CA ALA A 365 12.13 -11.38 -10.38
C ALA A 365 10.60 -11.42 -10.60
N GLY A 366 10.15 -11.33 -11.85
CA GLY A 366 8.74 -11.40 -12.20
C GLY A 366 8.08 -12.71 -11.79
N LEU A 367 8.78 -13.84 -11.85
CA LEU A 367 8.22 -15.10 -11.33
C LEU A 367 8.12 -15.12 -9.81
N LEU A 368 9.13 -14.63 -9.10
CA LEU A 368 9.10 -14.55 -7.64
C LEU A 368 7.95 -13.64 -7.18
N LEU A 369 7.80 -12.48 -7.82
CA LEU A 369 6.76 -11.51 -7.50
C LEU A 369 5.36 -11.95 -7.94
N LEU A 370 5.25 -12.74 -9.01
CA LEU A 370 3.97 -13.36 -9.38
C LEU A 370 3.52 -14.35 -8.30
N VAL A 371 4.44 -15.15 -7.78
CA VAL A 371 4.15 -16.07 -6.67
C VAL A 371 3.84 -15.30 -5.39
N ALA A 372 4.62 -14.26 -5.07
CA ALA A 372 4.39 -13.41 -3.91
C ALA A 372 3.02 -12.73 -3.96
N ALA A 373 2.63 -12.17 -5.10
CA ALA A 373 1.36 -11.47 -5.26
C ALA A 373 0.14 -12.39 -5.05
N TRP A 374 0.17 -13.61 -5.59
CA TRP A 374 -0.88 -14.60 -5.33
C TRP A 374 -0.89 -15.07 -3.87
N TYR A 375 0.29 -15.22 -3.27
CA TYR A 375 0.43 -15.62 -1.87
C TYR A 375 -0.12 -14.54 -0.92
N GLU A 376 0.31 -13.29 -1.10
CA GLU A 376 -0.13 -12.13 -0.31
C GLU A 376 -1.64 -11.95 -0.42
N ALA A 377 -2.17 -11.93 -1.65
CA ALA A 377 -3.60 -11.79 -1.87
C ALA A 377 -4.40 -12.93 -1.24
N ALA A 378 -3.94 -14.18 -1.33
CA ALA A 378 -4.63 -15.29 -0.70
C ALA A 378 -4.60 -15.18 0.83
N VAL A 379 -3.46 -14.83 1.42
CA VAL A 379 -3.31 -14.66 2.86
C VAL A 379 -4.20 -13.52 3.37
N LEU A 380 -4.05 -12.32 2.83
CA LEU A 380 -4.73 -11.13 3.35
C LEU A 380 -6.23 -11.14 3.12
N VAL A 381 -6.71 -11.78 2.04
CA VAL A 381 -8.16 -11.86 1.75
C VAL A 381 -8.84 -13.06 2.42
N LEU A 382 -8.12 -14.16 2.69
CA LEU A 382 -8.73 -15.37 3.27
C LEU A 382 -8.51 -15.50 4.78
N LEU A 383 -7.50 -14.83 5.33
CA LEU A 383 -7.16 -14.86 6.77
C LEU A 383 -7.41 -13.51 7.47
N GLY A 384 -7.58 -12.43 6.72
CA GLY A 384 -8.13 -11.16 7.20
C GLY A 384 -9.64 -11.16 7.10
#